data_AF-A0A8K0TZ85-F1
#
_entry.id   AF-A0A8K0TZ85-F1
#
_cell.length_a   1.000
_cell.length_b   1.000
_cell.length_c   1.000
_cell.angle_alpha   90.00
_cell.angle_beta   90.00
_cell.angle_gamma   90.00
#
_symmetry.space_group_name_H-M   'P 1'
#
loop_
_entity.id
_entity.type
_entity.pdbx_description
1 polymer ?
#
loop_
_entity_poly.entity_id
_entity_poly.type
_entity_poly.pdbx_seq_one_letter_code
_entity_poly.pdbx_strand_id
1 'polypeptide(L)' 'MGIIHCDIKAENILIDPCENVRITDFGLAYISQHPLHSWRAYTSEVSGTLQCMAPEMLRNKMLVL' A
#
# COMPACT_ATOMS: atom_id res chain seq x y z
N MET A 1 13.93 -6.35 -1.78
CA MET A 1 13.03 -5.26 -2.14
C MET A 1 11.69 -5.48 -1.45
N GLY A 2 11.14 -4.42 -0.89
CA GLY A 2 9.88 -4.41 -0.16
C GLY A 2 9.00 -3.29 -0.69
N ILE A 3 7.72 -3.59 -0.96
CA ILE A 3 6.77 -2.64 -1.51
C ILE A 3 5.49 -2.70 -0.69
N ILE A 4 5.00 -1.54 -0.23
CA ILE A 4 3.67 -1.37 0.37
C ILE A 4 2.92 -0.39 -0.53
N HIS A 5 1.79 -0.78 -1.10
CA HIS A 5 1.08 0.03 -2.08
C HIS A 5 0.38 1.27 -1.49
N CYS A 6 -0.06 1.20 -0.23
CA CYS A 6 -0.75 2.27 0.51
C CYS A 6 -2.12 2.74 -0.04
N ASP A 7 -2.56 2.26 -1.21
CA ASP A 7 -3.83 2.69 -1.83
C ASP A 7 -4.48 1.57 -2.66
N ILE A 8 -4.63 0.39 -2.06
CA ILE A 8 -5.35 -0.72 -2.69
C ILE A 8 -6.86 -0.45 -2.63
N LYS A 9 -7.46 -0.33 -3.81
CA LYS A 9 -8.89 -0.10 -4.04
C LYS A 9 -9.28 -0.60 -5.42
N ALA A 10 -10.57 -0.74 -5.69
CA ALA A 10 -11.07 -1.30 -6.95
C ALA A 10 -10.60 -0.48 -8.17
N GLU A 11 -10.52 0.84 -8.04
CA GLU A 11 -10.05 1.76 -9.09
C GLU A 11 -8.59 1.50 -9.49
N ASN A 12 -7.80 0.93 -8.57
CA ASN A 12 -6.38 0.62 -8.75
C ASN A 12 -6.14 -0.89 -9.06
N ILE A 13 -7.20 -1.65 -9.30
CA ILE A 13 -7.16 -3.06 -9.71
C ILE A 13 -7.79 -3.17 -11.09
N LEU A 14 -6.95 -3.30 -12.11
CA LEU A 14 -7.38 -3.43 -13.50
C LEU A 14 -7.48 -4.90 -13.89
N ILE A 15 -8.40 -5.20 -14.81
CA ILE A 15 -8.51 -6.51 -15.45
C ILE A 15 -8.12 -6.32 -16.92
N ASP A 16 -7.14 -7.07 -17.38
CA ASP A 16 -6.73 -7.03 -18.79
C ASP A 16 -7.62 -7.93 -19.68
N PRO A 17 -7.49 -7.87 -21.02
CA PRO A 17 -8.34 -8.66 -21.92
C PRO A 17 -8.20 -10.18 -21.78
N CYS A 18 -7.15 -10.67 -21.11
CA CYS A 18 -6.92 -12.07 -20.83
C CYS A 18 -7.40 -12.47 -19.42
N GLU A 19 -8.20 -11.61 -18.78
CA GLU A 19 -8.72 -11.79 -17.42
C GLU A 19 -7.64 -11.82 -16.32
N ASN A 20 -6.45 -11.26 -16.59
CA ASN A 20 -5.43 -11.13 -15.55
C ASN A 20 -5.65 -9.86 -14.73
N VAL A 21 -5.49 -9.99 -13.41
CA VAL A 21 -5.50 -8.87 -12.47
C VAL A 21 -4.17 -8.13 -12.54
N ARG A 22 -4.23 -6.80 -12.69
CA ARG A 22 -3.08 -5.90 -12.71
C ARG A 22 -3.26 -4.79 -11.69
N ILE A 23 -2.32 -4.68 -10.75
CA ILE A 23 -2.29 -3.59 -9.78
C ILE A 23 -1.66 -2.36 -10.44
N THR A 24 -2.29 -1.20 -10.28
CA THR A 24 -1.85 0.09 -10.84
C THR A 24 -1.78 1.17 -9.76
N ASP A 25 -1.22 2.33 -10.11
CA ASP A 25 -1.10 3.53 -9.27
C ASP A 25 -0.24 3.36 -8.01
N PHE A 26 1.06 3.20 -8.24
CA PHE A 26 2.08 3.16 -7.20
C PHE A 26 2.52 4.56 -6.73
N GLY A 27 1.78 5.63 -7.04
CA GLY A 27 2.17 7.01 -6.70
C GLY A 27 2.31 7.26 -5.19
N LEU A 28 1.61 6.46 -4.37
CA LEU A 28 1.65 6.51 -2.92
C LEU A 28 2.41 5.33 -2.29
N ALA A 29 3.05 4.50 -3.11
CA ALA A 29 3.68 3.29 -2.63
C ALA A 29 4.97 3.60 -1.84
N TYR A 30 5.12 2.93 -0.70
CA TYR A 30 6.40 2.87 0.01
C TYR A 30 7.28 1.81 -0.64
N ILE A 31 8.50 2.20 -1.03
CA ILE A 31 9.47 1.32 -1.69
C ILE A 31 10.75 1.26 -0.85
N SER A 32 11.19 0.04 -0.54
CA SER A 32 12.45 -0.24 0.14
C SER A 32 13.33 -1.17 -0.68
N GLN A 33 14.64 -0.92 -0.68
CA GLN A 33 15.62 -1.83 -1.28
C GLN A 33 15.68 -3.17 -0.53
N HIS A 34 15.34 -3.18 0.76
CA HIS A 34 15.35 -4.37 1.61
C HIS A 34 13.96 -5.04 1.69
N PRO A 35 13.89 -6.35 1.99
CA PRO A 35 12.62 -7.01 2.29
C PRO A 35 11.87 -6.36 3.46
N LEU A 36 10.56 -6.51 3.44
CA LEU A 36 9.70 -6.15 4.55
C LEU A 36 9.76 -7.23 5.66
N HIS A 37 9.51 -6.82 6.90
CA HIS A 37 9.59 -7.57 8.14
C HIS A 37 8.38 -7.20 9.00
N SER A 38 7.69 -8.21 9.53
CA SER A 38 6.41 -8.13 10.25
C SER A 38 6.48 -7.54 11.68
N TRP A 39 7.49 -6.74 11.97
CA TRP A 39 7.64 -6.05 13.26
C TRP A 39 8.31 -4.69 13.10
N ARG A 40 8.73 -4.36 11.88
CA ARG A 40 9.28 -3.06 11.53
C ARG A 40 8.16 -2.14 11.12
N ALA A 41 8.44 -0.88 11.34
CA ALA A 41 7.52 0.18 11.08
C ALA A 41 8.07 0.97 9.87
N TYR A 42 7.22 1.23 8.85
CA TYR A 42 7.67 1.59 7.50
C TYR A 42 7.41 3.04 7.09
N THR A 43 6.22 3.56 7.37
CA THR A 43 5.87 4.95 7.07
C THR A 43 4.82 5.47 8.06
N SER A 44 4.89 6.76 8.39
CA SER A 44 3.90 7.49 9.18
C SER A 44 3.12 8.49 8.34
N GLU A 45 3.31 8.52 7.01
CA GLU A 45 2.57 9.42 6.14
C GLU A 45 1.12 8.93 5.99
N VAL A 46 0.18 9.82 6.31
CA VAL A 46 -1.25 9.58 6.09
C VAL A 46 -1.55 9.84 4.61
N SER A 47 -1.48 8.78 3.81
CA SER A 47 -1.69 8.82 2.36
C SER A 47 -2.53 7.63 1.92
N GLY A 48 -3.38 7.83 0.91
CA GLY A 48 -4.29 6.82 0.36
C GLY A 48 -5.76 7.22 0.44
N THR A 49 -6.65 6.29 0.14
CA THR A 49 -8.10 6.51 0.18
C THR A 49 -8.65 6.22 1.58
N LEU A 50 -9.22 7.23 2.24
CA LEU A 50 -9.62 7.20 3.66
C LEU A 50 -10.40 5.94 4.09
N GLN A 51 -11.29 5.46 3.23
CA GLN A 51 -12.17 4.31 3.48
C GLN A 51 -11.44 2.97 3.48
N CYS A 52 -10.28 2.93 2.82
CA CYS A 52 -9.46 1.74 2.59
C CYS A 52 -8.20 1.74 3.46
N MET A 53 -7.97 2.79 4.25
CA MET A 53 -6.78 2.91 5.09
C MET A 53 -6.84 1.95 6.27
N ALA A 54 -5.67 1.37 6.58
CA ALA A 54 -5.49 0.62 7.80
C ALA A 54 -5.64 1.54 9.04
N PRO A 55 -6.20 1.05 10.16
CA PRO A 55 -6.52 1.88 11.31
C PRO A 55 -5.30 2.50 11.99
N GLU A 56 -4.12 1.90 11.87
CA GLU A 56 -2.85 2.48 12.31
C GLU A 56 -2.43 3.72 11.50
N MET A 57 -2.68 3.73 10.17
CA MET A 57 -2.44 4.91 9.33
C MET A 57 -3.33 6.07 9.74
N LEU A 58 -4.61 5.79 10.02
CA LEU A 58 -5.57 6.81 10.49
C LEU A 58 -5.18 7.42 11.84
N ARG A 59 -4.50 6.65 12.69
CA ARG A 59 -4.02 7.10 14.01
C ARG A 59 -2.65 7.79 13.94
N ASN A 60 -2.15 8.09 12.74
CA ASN A 60 -0.84 8.64 12.51
C ASN A 60 0.28 7.81 13.18
N LYS A 61 0.05 6.50 13.29
CA LYS A 61 1.04 5.52 13.75
C LYS A 61 1.74 4.95 12.53
N MET A 62 2.99 4.57 12.73
CA MET A 62 3.78 3.99 11.67
C MET A 62 3.16 2.65 11.23
N LEU A 63 3.06 2.42 9.91
CA LEU A 63 2.59 1.16 9.35
C LEU A 63 3.50 0.02 9.81
N VAL A 64 2.93 -0.93 10.55
CA VAL A 64 3.61 -2.17 11.00
C VAL A 64 2.95 -3.33 10.29
N LEU A 65 3.76 -4.18 9.67
CA LEU A 65 3.30 -5.37 8.95
C LEU A 65 3.15 -6.57 9.86
#